data_AF-A0A9D9KBJ6-F1
#
_entry.id   AF-A0A9D9KBJ6-F1
#
_cell.length_a   1.000
_cell.length_b   1.000
_cell.length_c   1.000
_cell.angle_alpha   90.00
_cell.angle_beta   90.00
_cell.angle_gamma   90.00
#
_symmetry.space_group_name_H-M   'P 1'
#
loop_
_entity.id
_entity.type
_entity.pdbx_description
1 polymer ?
#
loop_
_entity_poly.entity_id
_entity_poly.type
_entity_poly.pdbx_seq_one_letter_code
_entity_poly.pdbx_strand_id
1 'polypeptide(L)'
;MRNQISIAISGFCSIVAVGTLGANGIAVTSERLATGAILQIEGDVAVQRDDGRSFAPELGTLLYPGDRLQIASGRAIVQCQDLSVATVTEADWTNACQSDPNTSDCSDDAVRCPHRGDEIAASNSATPYIIAPRRTNLLDDRPTLRWNPVPGATRYTVRLREDGLEIWRGEATSAQIEYPEDAPSLQPGAEYLLVVRSDTGQLSLEPAIPGGFGFRILDTELAERVRWKRGEIEVKPWNSTAKTLAIARLYQRYGLISEAVAMLENTIENGVESAALYGYLGQLYWDYLALESLAIDRYCQALKLANPEDLELREAAIDRVGDRCSAVSEN
;
A
#
# COMPACT_ATOMS: atom_id res chain seq x y z
N MET A 1 -44.64 -79.26 25.28
CA MET A 1 -45.68 -78.65 24.41
C MET A 1 -45.74 -77.15 24.70
N ARG A 2 -45.73 -76.34 23.63
CA ARG A 2 -45.84 -74.86 23.54
C ARG A 2 -44.61 -74.06 24.03
N ASN A 3 -43.77 -73.50 23.14
CA ASN A 3 -43.89 -72.22 22.37
C ASN A 3 -43.96 -70.99 23.31
N GLN A 4 -43.28 -69.85 23.13
CA GLN A 4 -42.30 -69.31 22.16
C GLN A 4 -41.83 -67.92 22.68
N ILE A 5 -40.59 -67.49 22.33
CA ILE A 5 -40.15 -66.13 21.85
C ILE A 5 -40.20 -64.93 22.84
N SER A 6 -39.02 -64.43 23.30
CA SER A 6 -38.24 -63.22 22.86
C SER A 6 -38.78 -61.86 23.38
N ILE A 7 -38.06 -60.75 23.58
CA ILE A 7 -36.66 -60.29 23.48
C ILE A 7 -36.56 -58.99 24.32
N ALA A 8 -35.35 -58.63 24.72
CA ALA A 8 -34.95 -57.48 25.54
C ALA A 8 -35.14 -56.10 24.88
N ILE A 9 -35.32 -55.06 25.72
CA ILE A 9 -35.03 -53.66 25.38
C ILE A 9 -34.20 -53.05 26.52
N SER A 10 -32.99 -52.64 26.17
CA SER A 10 -32.01 -51.90 26.97
C SER A 10 -32.42 -50.43 27.10
N GLY A 11 -32.58 -49.94 28.32
CA GLY A 11 -32.68 -48.50 28.63
C GLY A 11 -31.41 -48.03 29.33
N PHE A 12 -30.56 -47.30 28.62
CA PHE A 12 -29.39 -46.62 29.18
C PHE A 12 -29.81 -45.26 29.74
N CYS A 13 -29.40 -45.00 30.99
CA CYS A 13 -29.65 -43.78 31.73
C CYS A 13 -28.68 -42.68 31.27
N SER A 14 -29.20 -41.58 30.70
CA SER A 14 -28.40 -40.43 30.28
C SER A 14 -28.05 -39.56 31.48
N ILE A 15 -26.76 -39.52 31.83
CA ILE A 15 -26.16 -38.47 32.66
C ILE A 15 -25.84 -37.28 31.74
N VAL A 16 -26.45 -36.13 32.02
CA VAL A 16 -26.12 -34.86 31.37
C VAL A 16 -24.80 -34.36 31.95
N ALA A 17 -23.72 -34.49 31.19
CA ALA A 17 -22.48 -33.76 31.43
C ALA A 17 -22.55 -32.41 30.70
N VAL A 18 -22.50 -31.32 31.47
CA VAL A 18 -22.33 -29.97 30.96
C VAL A 18 -20.90 -29.86 30.42
N GLY A 19 -20.74 -30.13 29.13
CA GLY A 19 -19.53 -29.79 28.40
C GLY A 19 -19.54 -28.30 28.10
N THR A 20 -18.68 -27.55 28.79
CA THR A 20 -18.32 -26.19 28.40
C THR A 20 -17.88 -26.20 26.94
N LEU A 21 -18.65 -25.53 26.08
CA LEU A 21 -18.22 -25.14 24.74
C LEU A 21 -16.94 -24.33 24.91
N GLY A 22 -15.81 -24.94 24.55
CA GLY A 22 -14.58 -24.19 24.33
C GLY A 22 -14.89 -23.19 23.23
N ALA A 23 -14.97 -21.92 23.60
CA ALA A 23 -14.85 -20.84 22.66
C ALA A 23 -13.50 -21.04 21.98
N ASN A 24 -13.52 -21.54 20.74
CA ASN A 24 -12.40 -21.39 19.83
C ASN A 24 -12.23 -19.89 19.68
N GLY A 25 -11.33 -19.33 20.48
CA GLY A 25 -10.84 -17.99 20.29
C GLY A 25 -10.39 -17.89 18.85
N ILE A 26 -11.01 -16.99 18.11
CA ILE A 26 -10.51 -16.51 16.84
C ILE A 26 -9.07 -16.10 17.14
N ALA A 27 -8.11 -16.88 16.62
CA ALA A 27 -6.72 -16.47 16.65
C ALA A 27 -6.66 -15.18 15.85
N VAL A 28 -6.43 -14.06 16.56
CA VAL A 28 -5.91 -12.85 15.94
C VAL A 28 -4.57 -13.29 15.35
N THR A 29 -4.53 -13.53 14.05
CA THR A 29 -3.26 -13.63 13.34
C THR A 29 -2.62 -12.26 13.53
N SER A 30 -1.61 -12.17 14.38
CA SER A 30 -0.68 -11.06 14.35
C SER A 30 -0.18 -11.00 12.91
N GLU A 31 -0.61 -10.00 12.14
CA GLU A 31 -0.05 -9.78 10.81
C GLU A 31 1.47 -9.67 11.00
N ARG A 32 2.21 -10.58 10.36
CA ARG A 32 3.66 -10.53 10.44
C ARG A 32 4.12 -9.37 9.59
N LEU A 33 4.84 -8.42 10.18
CA LEU A 33 5.38 -7.30 9.44
C LEU A 33 6.52 -7.78 8.52
N ALA A 34 6.41 -7.47 7.23
CA ALA A 34 7.44 -7.78 6.24
C ALA A 34 8.68 -6.92 6.49
N THR A 35 9.85 -7.54 6.69
CA THR A 35 11.14 -6.87 6.96
C THR A 35 11.93 -6.55 5.69
N GLY A 36 11.54 -7.10 4.55
CA GLY A 36 12.17 -6.81 3.27
C GLY A 36 11.29 -7.17 2.09
N ALA A 37 11.77 -6.87 0.88
CA ALA A 37 11.17 -7.30 -0.36
C ALA A 37 12.25 -7.69 -1.37
N ILE A 38 11.95 -8.69 -2.20
CA ILE A 38 12.80 -9.09 -3.31
C ILE A 38 12.61 -8.07 -4.44
N LEU A 39 13.68 -7.42 -4.87
CA LEU A 39 13.66 -6.45 -5.97
C LEU A 39 13.97 -7.09 -7.33
N GLN A 40 14.81 -8.12 -7.35
CA GLN A 40 15.26 -8.75 -8.59
C GLN A 40 15.71 -10.18 -8.31
N ILE A 41 15.41 -11.07 -9.24
CA ILE A 41 15.78 -12.49 -9.21
C ILE A 41 16.52 -12.80 -10.50
N GLU A 42 17.63 -13.52 -10.40
CA GLU A 42 18.37 -14.07 -11.52
C GLU A 42 18.66 -15.54 -11.21
N GLY A 43 18.24 -16.45 -12.09
CA GLY A 43 18.44 -17.89 -11.88
C GLY A 43 17.30 -18.54 -11.10
N ASP A 44 17.63 -19.61 -10.36
CA ASP A 44 16.68 -20.46 -9.65
C ASP A 44 16.75 -20.15 -8.15
N VAL A 45 15.71 -19.48 -7.66
CA VAL A 45 15.56 -18.99 -6.30
C VAL A 45 14.20 -19.45 -5.78
N ALA A 46 14.17 -19.97 -4.56
CA ALA A 46 12.94 -20.22 -3.82
C ALA A 46 12.94 -19.48 -2.49
N VAL A 47 11.78 -19.04 -2.05
CA VAL A 47 11.58 -18.58 -0.67
C VAL A 47 11.02 -19.73 0.13
N GLN A 48 11.62 -20.02 1.27
CA GLN A 48 11.08 -20.91 2.27
C GLN A 48 10.59 -20.11 3.47
N ARG A 49 9.29 -20.24 3.79
CA ARG A 49 8.69 -19.68 5.00
C ARG A 49 9.10 -20.50 6.22
N ASP A 50 8.96 -19.90 7.40
CA ASP A 50 9.26 -20.58 8.67
C ASP A 50 8.33 -21.78 8.97
N ASP A 51 7.13 -21.81 8.37
CA ASP A 51 6.21 -22.94 8.37
C ASP A 51 6.67 -24.11 7.48
N GLY A 52 7.76 -23.92 6.73
CA GLY A 52 8.39 -24.92 5.86
C GLY A 52 7.89 -24.91 4.41
N ARG A 53 6.86 -24.11 4.07
CA ARG A 53 6.42 -23.96 2.67
C ARG A 53 7.53 -23.32 1.84
N SER A 54 7.78 -23.85 0.66
CA SER A 54 8.71 -23.29 -0.32
C SER A 54 7.99 -22.98 -1.63
N PHE A 55 8.32 -21.85 -2.24
CA PHE A 55 7.75 -21.42 -3.52
C PHE A 55 8.73 -20.54 -4.30
N ALA A 56 8.53 -20.43 -5.61
CA ALA A 56 9.32 -19.51 -6.44
C ALA A 56 8.79 -18.07 -6.24
N PRO A 57 9.63 -17.13 -5.78
CA PRO A 57 9.21 -15.75 -5.60
C PRO A 57 9.12 -15.02 -6.94
N GLU A 58 8.41 -13.89 -6.90
CA GLU A 58 8.41 -12.90 -7.97
C GLU A 58 9.07 -11.60 -7.51
N LEU A 59 9.28 -10.68 -8.45
CA LEU A 59 9.65 -9.32 -8.09
C LEU A 59 8.58 -8.76 -7.15
N GLY A 60 9.00 -8.14 -6.05
CA GLY A 60 8.10 -7.58 -5.04
C GLY A 60 7.68 -8.54 -3.94
N THR A 61 7.98 -9.84 -4.02
CA THR A 61 7.67 -10.79 -2.93
C THR A 61 8.24 -10.30 -1.61
N LEU A 62 7.37 -10.21 -0.60
CA LEU A 62 7.71 -9.75 0.74
C LEU A 62 8.45 -10.85 1.51
N LEU A 63 9.40 -10.42 2.35
CA LEU A 63 10.15 -11.27 3.26
C LEU A 63 9.82 -10.90 4.70
N TYR A 64 9.57 -11.92 5.51
CA TYR A 64 9.22 -11.86 6.91
C TYR A 64 10.38 -12.40 7.78
N PRO A 65 10.42 -12.06 9.08
CA PRO A 65 11.42 -12.61 9.98
C PRO A 65 11.42 -14.14 9.96
N GLY A 66 12.59 -14.76 9.78
CA GLY A 66 12.76 -16.21 9.76
C GLY A 66 12.68 -16.87 8.39
N ASP A 67 12.26 -16.14 7.35
CA ASP A 67 12.25 -16.67 5.98
C ASP A 67 13.67 -16.97 5.49
N ARG A 68 13.77 -17.92 4.56
CA ARG A 68 15.03 -18.29 3.91
C ARG A 68 14.94 -18.18 2.40
N LEU A 69 16.00 -17.73 1.77
CA LEU A 69 16.19 -17.80 0.33
C LEU A 69 17.05 -19.01 0.00
N GLN A 70 16.50 -19.92 -0.79
CA GLN A 70 17.18 -21.08 -1.32
C GLN A 70 17.65 -20.77 -2.74
N ILE A 71 18.96 -20.55 -2.92
CA ILE A 71 19.55 -20.20 -4.21
C ILE A 71 20.16 -21.45 -4.83
N ALA A 72 19.45 -22.09 -5.76
CA ALA A 72 19.99 -23.22 -6.52
C ALA A 72 20.97 -22.75 -7.60
N SER A 73 20.69 -21.59 -8.22
CA SER A 73 21.62 -20.92 -9.13
C SER A 73 21.33 -19.41 -9.23
N GLY A 74 22.35 -18.61 -9.51
CA GLY A 74 22.21 -17.17 -9.71
C GLY A 74 22.20 -16.36 -8.41
N ARG A 75 21.26 -15.43 -8.26
CA ARG A 75 21.19 -14.49 -7.12
C ARG A 75 19.81 -13.84 -6.96
N ALA A 76 19.58 -13.28 -5.77
CA ALA A 76 18.47 -12.37 -5.49
C ALA A 76 18.98 -11.03 -4.95
N ILE A 77 18.28 -9.94 -5.28
CA ILE A 77 18.48 -8.62 -4.67
C ILE A 77 17.32 -8.38 -3.71
N VAL A 78 17.64 -8.13 -2.44
CA VAL A 78 16.65 -7.86 -1.39
C VAL A 78 16.85 -6.44 -0.88
N GLN A 79 15.78 -5.67 -0.77
CA GLN A 79 15.78 -4.41 -0.06
C GLN A 79 15.02 -4.55 1.27
N CYS A 80 15.73 -4.33 2.35
CA CYS A 80 15.17 -4.32 3.70
C CYS A 80 14.34 -3.06 3.95
N GLN A 81 13.50 -3.08 4.99
CA GLN A 81 12.69 -1.92 5.41
C GLN A 81 13.53 -0.68 5.76
N ASP A 82 14.74 -0.87 6.30
CA ASP A 82 15.70 0.20 6.59
C ASP A 82 16.41 0.76 5.34
N LEU A 83 15.99 0.30 4.15
CA LEU A 83 16.54 0.61 2.83
C LEU A 83 17.94 0.05 2.58
N SER A 84 18.50 -0.74 3.49
CA SER A 84 19.70 -1.53 3.21
C SER A 84 19.39 -2.58 2.14
N VAL A 85 20.42 -2.96 1.40
CA VAL A 85 20.28 -3.86 0.26
C VAL A 85 21.25 -5.03 0.41
N ALA A 86 20.71 -6.24 0.31
CA ALA A 86 21.49 -7.47 0.27
C ALA A 86 21.52 -8.02 -1.17
N THR A 87 22.71 -8.40 -1.62
CA THR A 87 22.88 -9.26 -2.80
C THR A 87 23.10 -10.67 -2.29
N VAL A 88 22.11 -11.53 -2.49
CA VAL A 88 22.08 -12.88 -1.94
C VAL A 88 22.51 -13.87 -3.01
N THR A 89 23.64 -14.53 -2.78
CA THR A 89 24.19 -15.59 -3.63
C THR A 89 24.40 -16.90 -2.87
N GLU A 90 24.16 -16.89 -1.56
CA GLU A 90 24.34 -18.05 -0.69
C GLU A 90 23.18 -19.04 -0.90
N ALA A 91 23.49 -20.34 -0.89
CA ALA A 91 22.51 -21.38 -1.21
C ALA A 91 21.36 -21.49 -0.20
N ASP A 92 21.57 -21.09 1.05
CA ASP A 92 20.57 -21.09 2.12
C ASP A 92 20.77 -19.84 2.99
N TRP A 93 20.26 -18.71 2.51
CA TRP A 93 20.38 -17.42 3.19
C TRP A 93 19.16 -17.20 4.09
N THR A 94 19.38 -16.97 5.38
CA THR A 94 18.29 -16.57 6.29
C THR A 94 18.08 -15.08 6.22
N ASN A 95 16.83 -14.64 6.16
CA ASN A 95 16.46 -13.24 6.12
C ASN A 95 17.04 -12.48 7.32
N ALA A 96 18.06 -11.68 7.03
CA ALA A 96 18.80 -10.88 8.00
C ALA A 96 18.30 -9.42 8.07
N CYS A 97 17.27 -9.07 7.30
CA CYS A 97 16.67 -7.74 7.38
C CYS A 97 16.12 -7.52 8.80
N GLN A 98 16.54 -6.42 9.42
CA GLN A 98 16.03 -6.05 10.73
C GLN A 98 14.59 -5.56 10.58
N SER A 99 13.74 -5.95 11.52
CA SER A 99 12.46 -5.25 11.73
C SER A 99 12.78 -3.82 12.15
N ASP A 100 12.16 -2.84 11.50
CA ASP A 100 12.28 -1.48 11.99
C ASP A 100 11.44 -1.32 13.26
N PRO A 101 12.02 -0.94 14.41
CA PRO A 101 11.25 -0.70 15.63
C PRO A 101 10.24 0.46 15.49
N ASN A 102 10.41 1.32 14.47
CA ASN A 102 9.45 2.38 14.16
C ASN A 102 8.37 1.95 13.16
N THR A 103 8.50 0.77 12.53
CA THR A 103 7.36 0.13 11.86
C THR A 103 6.56 -0.61 12.92
N SER A 104 5.66 0.12 13.58
CA SER A 104 4.47 -0.49 14.15
C SER A 104 3.56 -0.95 13.00
N ASP A 105 2.55 -1.78 13.31
CA ASP A 105 1.35 -2.04 12.47
C ASP A 105 0.61 -0.75 12.02
N CYS A 106 1.15 0.39 12.44
CA CYS A 106 0.53 1.68 12.62
C CYS A 106 1.59 2.77 12.73
N SER A 107 2.31 3.06 11.65
CA SER A 107 3.12 4.28 11.63
C SER A 107 2.21 5.51 11.81
N ASP A 108 2.74 6.61 12.33
CA ASP A 108 1.94 7.82 12.60
C ASP A 108 1.18 8.34 11.35
N ASP A 109 1.65 7.94 10.16
CA ASP A 109 1.12 8.32 8.84
C ASP A 109 0.14 7.31 8.22
N ALA A 110 0.03 6.08 8.76
CA ALA A 110 -0.86 5.04 8.22
C ALA A 110 -2.35 5.34 8.48
N VAL A 111 -3.22 5.01 7.53
CA VAL A 111 -4.67 5.27 7.54
C VAL A 111 -5.43 4.25 8.40
N ARG A 112 -4.95 3.01 8.51
CA ARG A 112 -5.69 1.93 9.18
C ARG A 112 -5.11 1.55 10.51
N CYS A 113 -5.17 2.50 11.44
CA CYS A 113 -4.85 2.21 12.83
C CYS A 113 -6.08 1.93 13.69
N PRO A 114 -6.14 0.77 14.39
CA PRO A 114 -7.24 0.44 15.30
C PRO A 114 -7.51 1.51 16.37
N HIS A 115 -6.53 2.38 16.65
CA HIS A 115 -6.64 3.48 17.60
C HIS A 115 -7.19 4.78 17.00
N ARG A 116 -7.31 4.88 15.67
CA ARG A 116 -7.67 6.13 14.95
C ARG A 116 -9.08 6.14 14.34
N GLY A 117 -9.71 4.97 14.16
CA GLY A 117 -11.15 4.89 13.86
C GLY A 117 -11.54 5.45 12.49
N ASP A 118 -10.69 5.26 11.48
CA ASP A 118 -10.92 5.81 10.14
C ASP A 118 -12.01 4.99 9.41
N GLU A 119 -13.24 5.52 9.34
CA GLU A 119 -14.17 5.18 8.26
C GLU A 119 -13.65 5.85 6.98
N ILE A 120 -13.30 5.03 5.98
CA ILE A 120 -12.70 5.48 4.72
C ILE A 120 -13.73 6.28 3.92
N ALA A 121 -13.43 7.56 3.68
CA ALA A 121 -14.40 8.52 3.16
C ALA A 121 -14.11 9.11 1.78
N ALA A 122 -13.11 8.62 1.02
CA ALA A 122 -12.83 9.07 -0.34
C ALA A 122 -13.38 8.11 -1.42
N SER A 123 -14.70 7.90 -1.40
CA SER A 123 -15.41 7.06 -2.39
C SER A 123 -16.58 7.79 -3.06
N ASN A 124 -16.90 9.01 -2.61
CA ASN A 124 -17.99 9.78 -3.18
C ASN A 124 -17.54 10.53 -4.44
N SER A 125 -17.97 10.04 -5.61
CA SER A 125 -17.67 10.65 -6.91
C SER A 125 -18.20 12.08 -7.07
N ALA A 126 -19.16 12.51 -6.25
CA ALA A 126 -19.63 13.89 -6.22
C ALA A 126 -18.68 14.85 -5.46
N THR A 127 -17.69 14.33 -4.75
CA THR A 127 -16.74 15.12 -3.97
C THR A 127 -15.43 15.30 -4.76
N PRO A 128 -14.87 16.51 -4.86
CA PRO A 128 -13.55 16.72 -5.42
C PRO A 128 -12.48 16.35 -4.40
N TYR A 129 -12.48 15.10 -3.92
CA TYR A 129 -11.51 14.64 -2.92
C TYR A 129 -10.09 14.75 -3.48
N ILE A 130 -9.15 15.11 -2.61
CA ILE A 130 -7.77 15.33 -3.03
C ILE A 130 -7.11 13.99 -3.35
N ILE A 131 -6.45 13.90 -4.50
CA ILE A 131 -5.66 12.74 -4.91
C ILE A 131 -4.19 13.00 -4.60
N ALA A 132 -3.67 14.18 -4.97
CA ALA A 132 -2.31 14.59 -4.68
C ALA A 132 -2.20 16.13 -4.62
N PRO A 133 -1.30 16.67 -3.79
CA PRO A 133 -0.67 16.01 -2.65
C PRO A 133 -1.67 15.80 -1.51
N ARG A 134 -1.61 14.64 -0.84
CA ARG A 134 -2.46 14.25 0.29
C ARG A 134 -1.66 13.34 1.21
N ARG A 135 -1.65 13.62 2.53
CA ARG A 135 -0.97 12.78 3.54
C ARG A 135 0.46 12.40 3.14
N THR A 136 1.21 13.40 2.68
CA THR A 136 2.52 13.18 2.06
C THR A 136 3.48 14.28 2.47
N ASN A 137 4.76 13.96 2.53
CA ASN A 137 5.81 14.94 2.31
C ASN A 137 6.02 15.14 0.80
N LEU A 138 6.72 16.21 0.42
CA LEU A 138 7.13 16.47 -0.96
C LEU A 138 8.59 16.92 -1.04
N LEU A 139 9.27 16.56 -2.13
CA LEU A 139 10.60 17.05 -2.49
C LEU A 139 10.57 18.36 -3.29
N ASP A 140 9.48 18.60 -4.00
CA ASP A 140 9.28 19.73 -4.91
C ASP A 140 8.35 20.77 -4.27
N ASP A 141 8.71 22.04 -4.36
CA ASP A 141 7.90 23.16 -3.87
C ASP A 141 6.87 23.64 -4.89
N ARG A 142 6.82 23.03 -6.08
CA ARG A 142 5.85 23.26 -7.16
C ARG A 142 5.10 21.98 -7.55
N PRO A 143 4.32 21.37 -6.65
CA PRO A 143 3.62 20.13 -6.96
C PRO A 143 2.48 20.32 -7.96
N THR A 144 2.20 19.27 -8.72
CA THR A 144 0.92 19.12 -9.41
C THR A 144 -0.18 18.84 -8.38
N LEU A 145 -1.24 19.65 -8.41
CA LEU A 145 -2.41 19.50 -7.55
C LEU A 145 -3.48 18.71 -8.32
N ARG A 146 -3.92 17.56 -7.80
CA ARG A 146 -4.86 16.62 -8.43
C ARG A 146 -6.00 16.28 -7.47
N TRP A 147 -7.23 16.22 -8.00
CA TRP A 147 -8.42 15.84 -7.26
C TRP A 147 -9.35 14.99 -8.12
N ASN A 148 -10.36 14.39 -7.49
CA ASN A 148 -11.38 13.65 -8.21
C ASN A 148 -12.28 14.58 -9.04
N PRO A 149 -12.48 14.33 -10.34
CA PRO A 149 -13.43 15.09 -11.13
C PRO A 149 -14.86 14.91 -10.61
N VAL A 150 -15.58 16.01 -10.43
CA VAL A 150 -17.00 15.99 -10.03
C VAL A 150 -17.87 15.93 -11.29
N PRO A 151 -18.78 14.94 -11.42
CA PRO A 151 -19.71 14.87 -12.55
C PRO A 151 -20.49 16.18 -12.76
N GLY A 152 -20.44 16.71 -13.98
CA GLY A 152 -21.11 17.95 -14.36
C GLY A 152 -20.38 19.25 -13.98
N ALA A 153 -19.26 19.17 -13.26
CA ALA A 153 -18.44 20.35 -12.98
C ALA A 153 -17.57 20.72 -14.20
N THR A 154 -17.47 22.02 -14.47
CA THR A 154 -16.66 22.55 -15.59
C THR A 154 -15.52 23.45 -15.13
N ARG A 155 -15.57 23.89 -13.87
CA ARG A 155 -14.55 24.72 -13.22
C ARG A 155 -14.37 24.35 -11.77
N TYR A 156 -13.17 24.62 -11.28
CA TYR A 156 -12.77 24.43 -9.90
C TYR A 156 -12.04 25.66 -9.38
N THR A 157 -12.45 26.15 -8.23
CA THR A 157 -11.64 27.08 -7.43
C THR A 157 -10.72 26.27 -6.53
N VAL A 158 -9.41 26.46 -6.68
CA VAL A 158 -8.37 25.76 -5.94
C VAL A 158 -7.73 26.72 -4.96
N ARG A 159 -7.54 26.30 -3.71
CA ARG A 159 -6.94 27.12 -2.66
C ARG A 159 -5.90 26.33 -1.91
N LEU A 160 -4.78 26.99 -1.62
CA LEU A 160 -3.75 26.45 -0.74
C LEU A 160 -3.72 27.25 0.56
N ARG A 161 -3.64 26.52 1.68
CA ARG A 161 -3.60 27.13 3.01
C ARG A 161 -2.38 26.67 3.79
N GLU A 162 -1.82 27.58 4.56
CA GLU A 162 -0.75 27.37 5.54
C GLU A 162 -1.27 27.91 6.88
N ASP A 163 -1.24 27.11 7.95
CA ASP A 163 -1.81 27.46 9.26
C ASP A 163 -3.24 28.03 9.21
N GLY A 164 -4.05 27.54 8.25
CA GLY A 164 -5.42 27.97 8.02
C GLY A 164 -5.59 29.25 7.20
N LEU A 165 -4.50 29.98 6.92
CA LEU A 165 -4.49 31.18 6.07
C LEU A 165 -4.39 30.80 4.60
N GLU A 166 -5.20 31.43 3.75
CA GLU A 166 -5.11 31.25 2.29
C GLU A 166 -3.86 31.96 1.76
N ILE A 167 -2.89 31.20 1.28
CA ILE A 167 -1.64 31.72 0.70
C ILE A 167 -1.70 31.80 -0.82
N TRP A 168 -2.59 31.02 -1.44
CA TRP A 168 -2.77 31.02 -2.88
C TRP A 168 -4.19 30.59 -3.28
N ARG A 169 -4.65 31.12 -4.41
CA ARG A 169 -5.91 30.77 -5.07
C ARG A 169 -5.71 30.72 -6.58
N GLY A 170 -6.28 29.69 -7.20
CA GLY A 170 -6.32 29.53 -8.66
C GLY A 170 -7.67 28.99 -9.14
N GLU A 171 -7.81 28.96 -10.45
CA GLU A 171 -8.97 28.40 -11.15
C GLU A 171 -8.49 27.34 -12.15
N ALA A 172 -9.19 26.22 -12.24
CA ALA A 172 -8.87 25.12 -13.15
C ALA A 172 -10.12 24.65 -13.91
N THR A 173 -9.96 24.26 -15.16
CA THR A 173 -11.02 23.64 -16.00
C THR A 173 -10.91 22.12 -16.07
N SER A 174 -9.78 21.57 -15.62
CA SER A 174 -9.51 20.14 -15.44
C SER A 174 -9.44 19.79 -13.95
N ALA A 175 -9.52 18.51 -13.60
CA ALA A 175 -9.36 18.02 -12.22
C ALA A 175 -7.91 17.98 -11.72
N GLN A 176 -7.05 18.79 -12.33
CA GLN A 176 -5.67 19.00 -11.95
C GLN A 176 -5.20 20.39 -12.36
N ILE A 177 -4.18 20.91 -11.68
CA ILE A 177 -3.48 22.14 -12.02
C ILE A 177 -2.03 22.05 -11.53
N GLU A 178 -1.07 22.50 -12.34
CA GLU A 178 0.31 22.70 -11.87
C GLU A 178 0.37 23.90 -10.94
N TYR A 179 1.11 23.78 -9.83
CA TYR A 179 1.29 24.93 -8.96
C TYR A 179 2.06 26.04 -9.70
N PRO A 180 1.52 27.27 -9.83
CA PRO A 180 2.08 28.24 -10.76
C PRO A 180 3.47 28.76 -10.37
N GLU A 181 4.35 28.97 -11.35
CA GLU A 181 5.69 29.54 -11.16
C GLU A 181 5.66 30.97 -10.56
N ASP A 182 4.59 31.73 -10.85
CA ASP A 182 4.40 33.10 -10.35
C ASP A 182 3.73 33.14 -8.97
N ALA A 183 3.28 32.00 -8.43
CA ALA A 183 2.81 31.90 -7.05
C ALA A 183 3.99 31.92 -6.06
N PRO A 184 3.79 32.25 -4.77
CA PRO A 184 4.82 32.09 -3.75
C PRO A 184 5.33 30.65 -3.68
N SER A 185 6.64 30.41 -3.63
CA SER A 185 7.17 29.05 -3.49
C SER A 185 6.76 28.45 -2.13
N LEU A 186 6.46 27.15 -2.12
CA LEU A 186 6.19 26.44 -0.88
C LEU A 186 7.49 26.28 -0.08
N GLN A 187 7.41 26.44 1.23
CA GLN A 187 8.59 26.52 2.09
C GLN A 187 8.90 25.13 2.70
N PRO A 188 10.19 24.73 2.73
CA PRO A 188 10.61 23.54 3.48
C PRO A 188 10.15 23.57 4.93
N GLY A 189 9.69 22.42 5.42
CA GLY A 189 9.19 22.22 6.78
C GLY A 189 7.74 22.71 7.02
N ALA A 190 7.18 23.51 6.11
CA ALA A 190 5.83 24.05 6.24
C ALA A 190 4.76 23.05 5.81
N GLU A 191 3.62 23.09 6.51
CA GLU A 191 2.46 22.23 6.26
C GLU A 191 1.36 22.99 5.53
N TYR A 192 0.82 22.35 4.50
CA TYR A 192 -0.14 22.91 3.58
C TYR A 192 -1.42 22.07 3.51
N LEU A 193 -2.56 22.74 3.34
CA LEU A 193 -3.84 22.11 3.08
C LEU A 193 -4.40 22.57 1.73
N LEU A 194 -4.62 21.61 0.84
CA LEU A 194 -5.29 21.82 -0.44
C LEU A 194 -6.81 21.76 -0.27
N VAL A 195 -7.50 22.81 -0.72
CA VAL A 195 -8.97 22.89 -0.71
C VAL A 195 -9.48 23.19 -2.11
N VAL A 196 -10.29 22.29 -2.65
CA VAL A 196 -10.91 22.42 -3.97
C VAL A 196 -12.41 22.62 -3.83
N ARG A 197 -12.98 23.51 -4.63
CA ARG A 197 -14.41 23.70 -4.78
C ARG A 197 -14.81 23.60 -6.24
N SER A 198 -15.78 22.77 -6.58
CA SER A 198 -16.37 22.77 -7.92
C SER A 198 -17.34 23.94 -8.12
N ASP A 199 -17.57 24.32 -9.36
CA ASP A 199 -18.63 25.25 -9.77
C ASP A 199 -20.05 24.74 -9.45
N THR A 200 -20.22 23.42 -9.31
CA THR A 200 -21.44 22.78 -8.78
C THR A 200 -21.60 22.93 -7.26
N GLY A 201 -20.64 23.53 -6.57
CA GLY A 201 -20.69 23.88 -5.16
C GLY A 201 -20.11 22.84 -4.20
N GLN A 202 -19.62 21.71 -4.71
CA GLN A 202 -19.02 20.63 -3.91
C GLN A 202 -17.63 21.02 -3.42
N LEU A 203 -17.27 20.58 -2.22
CA LEU A 203 -16.01 20.92 -1.55
C LEU A 203 -15.21 19.66 -1.26
N SER A 204 -13.89 19.76 -1.35
CA SER A 204 -12.96 18.66 -1.03
C SER A 204 -12.82 18.37 0.47
N LEU A 205 -13.54 19.10 1.32
CA LEU A 205 -13.46 18.95 2.77
C LEU A 205 -14.26 17.72 3.19
N GLU A 206 -13.54 16.63 3.41
CA GLU A 206 -14.03 15.42 4.07
C GLU A 206 -14.04 15.61 5.60
N PRO A 207 -14.76 14.76 6.37
CA PRO A 207 -14.68 14.77 7.82
C PRO A 207 -13.23 14.78 8.31
N ALA A 208 -12.95 15.48 9.41
CA ALA A 208 -11.61 15.53 9.96
C ALA A 208 -11.13 14.11 10.35
N ILE A 209 -10.13 13.60 9.63
CA ILE A 209 -9.45 12.34 9.95
C ILE A 209 -8.23 12.63 10.83
N PRO A 210 -7.95 11.84 11.89
CA PRO A 210 -6.71 11.95 12.65
C PRO A 210 -5.46 11.82 11.75
N GLY A 211 -4.61 12.85 11.74
CA GLY A 211 -3.46 12.96 10.82
C GLY A 211 -3.69 13.89 9.63
N GLY A 212 -4.94 14.33 9.39
CA GLY A 212 -5.27 15.32 8.38
C GLY A 212 -5.11 14.85 6.93
N PHE A 213 -5.43 15.73 5.98
CA PHE A 213 -5.17 15.53 4.54
C PHE A 213 -4.12 16.49 3.99
N GLY A 214 -3.42 17.17 4.89
CA GLY A 214 -2.36 18.10 4.53
C GLY A 214 -1.16 17.39 3.92
N PHE A 215 -0.20 18.20 3.49
CA PHE A 215 1.10 17.76 3.02
C PHE A 215 2.17 18.72 3.49
N ARG A 216 3.43 18.29 3.49
CA ARG A 216 4.57 19.11 3.94
C ARG A 216 5.67 19.10 2.89
N ILE A 217 6.40 20.19 2.73
CA ILE A 217 7.66 20.16 1.97
C ILE A 217 8.76 19.63 2.88
N LEU A 218 9.51 18.61 2.46
CA LEU A 218 10.62 18.08 3.26
C LEU A 218 11.63 19.17 3.58
N ASP A 219 12.17 19.14 4.80
CA ASP A 219 13.31 19.96 5.16
C ASP A 219 14.49 19.70 4.22
N THR A 220 15.29 20.74 3.95
CA THR A 220 16.37 20.69 2.95
C THR A 220 17.33 19.53 3.15
N GLU A 221 17.76 19.26 4.38
CA GLU A 221 18.70 18.17 4.69
C GLU A 221 18.11 16.79 4.33
N LEU A 222 16.85 16.56 4.68
CA LEU A 222 16.16 15.31 4.38
C LEU A 222 15.91 15.17 2.87
N ALA A 223 15.53 16.26 2.20
CA ALA A 223 15.33 16.27 0.76
C ALA A 223 16.62 15.93 0.00
N GLU A 224 17.77 16.50 0.40
CA GLU A 224 19.08 16.16 -0.17
C GLU A 224 19.47 14.70 0.07
N ARG A 225 19.22 14.19 1.28
CA ARG A 225 19.47 12.78 1.62
C ARG A 225 18.65 11.83 0.74
N VAL A 226 17.37 12.12 0.52
CA VAL A 226 16.51 11.32 -0.36
C VAL A 226 17.01 11.38 -1.81
N ARG A 227 17.32 12.57 -2.33
CA ARG A 227 17.85 12.74 -3.69
C ARG A 227 19.15 11.97 -3.88
N TRP A 228 20.05 12.00 -2.89
CA TRP A 228 21.30 11.23 -2.91
C TRP A 228 21.04 9.72 -2.93
N LYS A 229 20.19 9.19 -2.03
CA LYS A 229 19.81 7.77 -2.00
C LYS A 229 19.16 7.31 -3.31
N ARG A 230 18.29 8.14 -3.90
CA ARG A 230 17.73 7.88 -5.23
C ARG A 230 18.83 7.75 -6.28
N GLY A 231 19.77 8.69 -6.31
CA GLY A 231 20.92 8.66 -7.21
C GLY A 231 21.76 7.38 -7.07
N GLU A 232 21.94 6.88 -5.84
CA GLU A 232 22.61 5.59 -5.61
C GLU A 232 21.87 4.39 -6.20
N ILE A 233 20.53 4.40 -6.14
CA ILE A 233 19.69 3.33 -6.72
C ILE A 233 19.73 3.39 -8.26
N GLU A 234 19.69 4.59 -8.83
CA GLU A 234 19.67 4.80 -10.30
C GLU A 234 20.92 4.23 -10.99
N VAL A 235 22.08 4.27 -10.34
CA VAL A 235 23.33 3.72 -10.89
C VAL A 235 23.50 2.22 -10.68
N LYS A 236 22.61 1.55 -9.94
CA LYS A 236 22.72 0.10 -9.73
C LYS A 236 22.48 -0.65 -11.04
N PRO A 237 23.13 -1.81 -11.25
CA PRO A 237 22.92 -2.67 -12.41
C PRO A 237 21.64 -3.53 -12.25
N TRP A 238 20.57 -2.93 -11.75
CA TRP A 238 19.25 -3.57 -11.63
C TRP A 238 18.40 -3.25 -12.84
N ASN A 239 17.42 -4.10 -13.12
CA ASN A 239 16.42 -3.81 -14.14
C ASN A 239 15.56 -2.59 -13.74
N SER A 240 14.85 -2.00 -14.70
CA SER A 240 14.07 -0.77 -14.49
C SER A 240 12.98 -0.96 -13.44
N THR A 241 12.22 -2.06 -13.49
CA THR A 241 11.14 -2.37 -12.52
C THR A 241 11.67 -2.47 -11.09
N ALA A 242 12.84 -3.10 -10.90
CA ALA A 242 13.51 -3.21 -9.62
C ALA A 242 13.92 -1.84 -9.07
N LYS A 243 14.44 -0.94 -9.91
CA LYS A 243 14.75 0.44 -9.52
C LYS A 243 13.50 1.22 -9.15
N THR A 244 12.43 1.13 -9.95
CA THR A 244 11.15 1.76 -9.67
C THR A 244 10.62 1.33 -8.30
N LEU A 245 10.60 0.03 -8.02
CA LEU A 245 10.12 -0.48 -6.73
C LEU A 245 11.02 -0.02 -5.58
N ALA A 246 12.35 -0.06 -5.75
CA ALA A 246 13.30 0.38 -4.74
C ALA A 246 13.19 1.88 -4.40
N ILE A 247 12.98 2.72 -5.41
CA ILE A 247 12.82 4.17 -5.24
C ILE A 247 11.45 4.48 -4.63
N ALA A 248 10.39 3.78 -5.04
CA ALA A 248 9.06 3.96 -4.45
C ALA A 248 9.05 3.57 -2.95
N ARG A 249 9.78 2.52 -2.56
CA ARG A 249 9.99 2.14 -1.14
C ARG A 249 10.85 3.15 -0.37
N LEU A 250 11.88 3.71 -1.01
CA LEU A 250 12.63 4.85 -0.47
C LEU A 250 11.67 6.03 -0.21
N TYR A 251 10.82 6.38 -1.16
CA TYR A 251 9.87 7.47 -1.00
C TYR A 251 8.85 7.20 0.09
N GLN A 252 8.26 6.01 0.15
CA GLN A 252 7.38 5.59 1.25
C GLN A 252 8.06 5.78 2.61
N ARG A 253 9.34 5.38 2.73
CA ARG A 253 10.10 5.50 3.99
C ARG A 253 10.24 6.95 4.48
N TYR A 254 10.27 7.91 3.58
CA TYR A 254 10.38 9.33 3.89
C TYR A 254 9.02 10.06 3.82
N GLY A 255 7.90 9.32 3.75
CA GLY A 255 6.56 9.87 3.65
C GLY A 255 6.25 10.56 2.33
N LEU A 256 7.07 10.39 1.29
CA LEU A 256 6.91 10.94 -0.06
C LEU A 256 5.92 10.10 -0.88
N ILE A 257 4.73 9.88 -0.33
CA ILE A 257 3.73 8.95 -0.88
C ILE A 257 3.26 9.43 -2.25
N SER A 258 3.05 10.73 -2.45
CA SER A 258 2.61 11.26 -3.74
C SER A 258 3.66 11.07 -4.84
N GLU A 259 4.96 11.22 -4.55
CA GLU A 259 6.03 10.92 -5.51
C GLU A 259 6.16 9.43 -5.80
N ALA A 260 5.97 8.57 -4.79
CA ALA A 260 5.94 7.12 -5.00
C ALA A 260 4.79 6.71 -5.93
N VAL A 261 3.59 7.23 -5.67
CA VAL A 261 2.40 7.02 -6.50
C VAL A 261 2.63 7.53 -7.91
N ALA A 262 3.06 8.78 -8.09
CA ALA A 262 3.29 9.36 -9.42
C ALA A 262 4.33 8.56 -10.23
N MET A 263 5.40 8.09 -9.59
CA MET A 263 6.42 7.26 -10.23
C MET A 263 5.87 5.91 -10.69
N LEU A 264 5.06 5.24 -9.86
CA LEU A 264 4.44 3.96 -10.18
C LEU A 264 3.38 4.12 -11.28
N GLU A 265 2.52 5.14 -11.19
CA GLU A 265 1.52 5.47 -12.22
C GLU A 265 2.18 5.70 -13.57
N ASN A 266 3.18 6.59 -13.65
CA ASN A 266 3.89 6.86 -14.88
C ASN A 266 4.58 5.61 -15.45
N THR A 267 5.14 4.74 -14.59
CA THR A 267 5.78 3.49 -15.05
C THR A 267 4.76 2.56 -15.70
N ILE A 268 3.58 2.41 -15.07
CA ILE A 268 2.48 1.57 -15.55
C ILE A 268 1.86 2.14 -16.84
N GLU A 269 1.62 3.45 -16.90
CA GLU A 269 1.05 4.14 -18.06
C GLU A 269 1.98 4.07 -19.29
N ASN A 270 3.28 3.95 -19.07
CA ASN A 270 4.27 3.71 -20.13
C ASN A 270 4.40 2.21 -20.53
N GLY A 271 3.45 1.37 -20.12
CA GLY A 271 3.30 0.00 -20.62
C GLY A 271 4.01 -1.09 -19.82
N VAL A 272 4.49 -0.79 -18.61
CA VAL A 272 5.06 -1.81 -17.73
C VAL A 272 3.93 -2.60 -17.05
N GLU A 273 3.76 -3.85 -17.45
CA GLU A 273 2.85 -4.80 -16.80
C GLU A 273 3.59 -5.57 -15.70
N SER A 274 3.30 -5.25 -14.44
CA SER A 274 3.89 -5.93 -13.29
C SER A 274 2.90 -6.02 -12.14
N ALA A 275 2.54 -7.24 -11.76
CA ALA A 275 1.64 -7.50 -10.63
C ALA A 275 2.12 -6.80 -9.35
N ALA A 276 3.42 -6.81 -9.10
CA ALA A 276 4.02 -6.16 -7.94
C ALA A 276 3.94 -4.64 -7.96
N LEU A 277 4.13 -3.99 -9.11
CA LEU A 277 3.96 -2.53 -9.19
C LEU A 277 2.51 -2.13 -8.95
N TYR A 278 1.55 -2.86 -9.55
CA TYR A 278 0.12 -2.63 -9.32
C TYR A 278 -0.28 -2.90 -7.86
N GLY A 279 0.19 -4.01 -7.27
CA GLY A 279 -0.10 -4.37 -5.89
C GLY A 279 0.45 -3.35 -4.90
N TYR A 280 1.69 -2.88 -5.13
CA TYR A 280 2.30 -1.87 -4.29
C TYR A 280 1.65 -0.49 -4.46
N LEU A 281 1.25 -0.10 -5.68
CA LEU A 281 0.46 1.12 -5.90
C LEU A 281 -0.90 1.04 -5.20
N GLY A 282 -1.58 -0.11 -5.26
CA GLY A 282 -2.82 -0.37 -4.52
C GLY A 282 -2.62 -0.20 -3.01
N GLN A 283 -1.51 -0.73 -2.48
CA GLN A 283 -1.13 -0.57 -1.08
C GLN A 283 -0.95 0.90 -0.69
N LEU A 284 -0.22 1.69 -1.48
CA LEU A 284 -0.02 3.12 -1.19
C LEU A 284 -1.35 3.87 -1.18
N TYR A 285 -2.23 3.60 -2.15
CA TYR A 285 -3.56 4.21 -2.17
C TYR A 285 -4.41 3.85 -0.96
N TRP A 286 -4.36 2.58 -0.53
CA TRP A 286 -5.18 2.05 0.54
C TRP A 286 -4.66 2.46 1.93
N ASP A 287 -3.39 2.17 2.21
CA ASP A 287 -2.81 2.26 3.54
C ASP A 287 -2.32 3.67 3.90
N TYR A 288 -2.01 4.51 2.90
CA TYR A 288 -1.42 5.84 3.13
C TYR A 288 -2.32 7.00 2.70
N LEU A 289 -3.07 6.85 1.60
CA LEU A 289 -3.88 7.95 1.04
C LEU A 289 -5.37 7.87 1.34
N ALA A 290 -5.87 6.72 1.82
CA ALA A 290 -7.28 6.44 2.03
C ALA A 290 -8.13 6.54 0.74
N LEU A 291 -7.53 6.24 -0.42
CA LEU A 291 -8.16 6.32 -1.74
C LEU A 291 -8.62 4.93 -2.20
N GLU A 292 -9.64 4.40 -1.52
CA GLU A 292 -10.10 3.01 -1.66
C GLU A 292 -10.47 2.63 -3.10
N SER A 293 -11.23 3.46 -3.82
CA SER A 293 -11.61 3.15 -5.21
C SER A 293 -10.38 2.97 -6.10
N LEU A 294 -9.41 3.88 -6.01
CA LEU A 294 -8.16 3.78 -6.77
C LEU A 294 -7.38 2.54 -6.35
N ALA A 295 -7.30 2.25 -5.06
CA ALA A 295 -6.61 1.06 -4.56
C ALA A 295 -7.24 -0.25 -5.08
N ILE A 296 -8.57 -0.37 -5.06
CA ILE A 296 -9.29 -1.54 -5.59
C ILE A 296 -8.92 -1.75 -7.06
N ASP A 297 -9.00 -0.71 -7.88
CA ASP A 297 -8.66 -0.81 -9.30
C ASP A 297 -7.25 -1.37 -9.50
N ARG A 298 -6.27 -0.90 -8.71
CA ARG A 298 -4.87 -1.37 -8.82
C ARG A 298 -4.69 -2.78 -8.31
N TYR A 299 -5.30 -3.16 -7.19
CA TYR A 299 -5.26 -4.54 -6.70
C TYR A 299 -5.92 -5.52 -7.69
N CYS A 300 -7.01 -5.13 -8.35
CA CYS A 300 -7.63 -5.98 -9.37
C CYS A 300 -6.73 -6.16 -10.60
N GLN A 301 -6.01 -5.12 -11.04
CA GLN A 301 -4.99 -5.28 -12.08
C GLN A 301 -3.82 -6.14 -11.62
N ALA A 302 -3.39 -6.01 -10.36
CA ALA A 302 -2.36 -6.89 -9.78
C ALA A 302 -2.79 -8.35 -9.86
N LEU A 303 -4.02 -8.68 -9.44
CA LEU A 303 -4.59 -10.03 -9.49
C LEU A 303 -4.72 -10.60 -10.91
N LYS A 304 -4.98 -9.74 -11.90
CA LYS A 304 -5.05 -10.12 -13.32
C LYS A 304 -3.67 -10.53 -13.87
N LEU A 305 -2.62 -9.85 -13.43
CA LEU A 305 -1.24 -10.09 -13.86
C LEU A 305 -0.50 -11.12 -13.00
N ALA A 306 -0.96 -11.35 -11.77
CA ALA A 306 -0.32 -12.24 -10.82
C ALA A 306 -0.33 -13.68 -11.33
N ASN A 307 0.82 -14.33 -11.19
CA ASN A 307 0.92 -15.77 -11.35
C ASN A 307 -0.03 -16.48 -10.39
N PRO A 308 -0.84 -17.45 -10.86
CA PRO A 308 -1.75 -18.20 -10.00
C PRO A 308 -1.08 -18.87 -8.79
N GLU A 309 0.22 -19.19 -8.92
CA GLU A 309 1.03 -19.80 -7.85
C GLU A 309 1.64 -18.77 -6.89
N ASP A 310 1.59 -17.47 -7.20
CA ASP A 310 1.92 -16.40 -6.25
C ASP A 310 0.74 -16.19 -5.30
N LEU A 311 0.53 -17.18 -4.43
CA LEU A 311 -0.57 -17.21 -3.49
C LEU A 311 -0.55 -16.01 -2.55
N GLU A 312 0.61 -15.45 -2.24
CA GLU A 312 0.73 -14.41 -1.23
C GLU A 312 0.33 -13.04 -1.75
N LEU A 313 0.80 -12.64 -2.94
CA LEU A 313 0.31 -11.41 -3.56
C LEU A 313 -1.20 -11.51 -3.75
N ARG A 314 -1.68 -12.69 -4.16
CA ARG A 314 -3.11 -12.94 -4.39
C ARG A 314 -3.92 -12.86 -3.10
N GLU A 315 -3.51 -13.54 -2.04
CA GLU A 315 -4.15 -13.50 -0.73
C GLU A 315 -4.18 -12.06 -0.19
N ALA A 316 -3.04 -11.36 -0.20
CA ALA A 316 -2.97 -9.97 0.26
C ALA A 316 -3.89 -9.04 -0.55
N ALA A 317 -3.95 -9.20 -1.88
CA ALA A 317 -4.83 -8.40 -2.71
C ALA A 317 -6.32 -8.77 -2.51
N ILE A 318 -6.65 -10.06 -2.42
CA ILE A 318 -8.01 -10.56 -2.19
C ILE A 318 -8.54 -10.13 -0.83
N ASP A 319 -7.72 -10.17 0.23
CA ASP A 319 -8.10 -9.72 1.57
C ASP A 319 -8.48 -8.23 1.57
N ARG A 320 -7.85 -7.42 0.71
CA ARG A 320 -8.18 -5.99 0.55
C ARG A 320 -9.46 -5.81 -0.27
N VAL A 321 -9.59 -6.46 -1.41
CA VAL A 321 -10.66 -6.16 -2.38
C VAL A 321 -11.91 -7.03 -2.25
N GLY A 322 -11.82 -8.20 -1.63
CA GLY A 322 -12.89 -9.21 -1.62
C GLY A 322 -13.36 -9.54 -3.04
N ASP A 323 -14.68 -9.56 -3.25
CA ASP A 323 -15.29 -9.88 -4.55
C ASP A 323 -15.36 -8.69 -5.53
N ARG A 324 -14.77 -7.53 -5.18
CA ARG A 324 -14.94 -6.27 -5.94
C ARG A 324 -14.23 -6.23 -7.28
N CYS A 325 -13.36 -7.21 -7.59
CA CYS A 325 -12.70 -7.31 -8.89
C CYS A 325 -13.59 -7.87 -10.01
N SER A 326 -14.82 -8.27 -9.70
CA SER A 326 -15.79 -8.83 -10.65
C SER A 326 -16.13 -7.91 -11.83
N ALA A 327 -15.76 -6.62 -11.78
CA ALA A 327 -16.01 -5.62 -12.83
C ALA A 327 -14.82 -5.34 -13.77
N VAL A 328 -13.62 -5.87 -13.49
CA VAL A 328 -12.39 -5.52 -14.24
C VAL A 328 -12.15 -6.43 -15.45
N SER A 329 -13.02 -7.43 -15.68
CA SER A 329 -12.92 -8.39 -16.78
C SER A 329 -13.59 -7.95 -18.09
N GLU A 330 -14.20 -6.77 -18.17
CA GLU A 330 -14.86 -6.28 -19.38
C GLU A 330 -14.37 -4.86 -19.73
N ASN A 331 -13.20 -4.77 -20.36
CA ASN A 331 -12.82 -3.76 -21.36
C ASN A 331 -11.50 -4.13 -22.02
#